data_AF-A0A1V4RXW0-F1
#
_entry.id   AF-A0A1V4RXW0-F1
#
_cell.length_a   1.000
_cell.length_b   1.000
_cell.length_c   1.000
_cell.angle_alpha   90.00
_cell.angle_beta   90.00
_cell.angle_gamma   90.00
#
_symmetry.space_group_name_H-M   'P 1'
#
loop_
_entity.id
_entity.type
_entity.pdbx_description
1 polymer ?
#
loop_
_entity_poly.entity_id
_entity_poly.type
_entity_poly.pdbx_seq_one_letter_code
_entity_poly.pdbx_strand_id
1 'polypeptide(L)'
;MTGEKIHTDLQHELDDDDKVFITEIFFEEIVKKLKRMDARIGTLNCDFAGDQYKNWNIHFKSRGSGFDIVDFEYDEDSFGFSLEP
;
A
#
# COMPACT_ATOMS: atom_id res chain seq x y z
N MET A 1 -9.62 29.43 0.13
CA MET A 1 -10.34 28.52 1.04
C MET A 1 -9.51 27.24 1.10
N THR A 2 -8.47 27.25 1.93
CA THR A 2 -7.63 26.07 2.17
C THR A 2 -8.27 25.32 3.32
N GLY A 3 -9.04 24.28 3.00
CA GLY A 3 -9.59 23.40 4.03
C GLY A 3 -8.45 22.63 4.66
N GLU A 4 -7.98 23.09 5.82
CA GLU A 4 -7.26 22.25 6.77
C GLU A 4 -8.16 21.07 7.10
N LYS A 5 -7.86 19.89 6.56
CA LYS A 5 -8.48 18.65 6.99
C LYS A 5 -7.84 18.29 8.34
N ILE A 6 -8.44 18.78 9.43
CA ILE A 6 -8.12 18.34 10.78
C ILE A 6 -8.65 16.90 10.92
N HIS A 7 -7.80 15.92 10.62
CA HIS A 7 -8.12 14.51 10.83
C HIS A 7 -8.06 14.22 12.34
N THR A 8 -9.22 14.15 12.98
CA THR A 8 -9.35 13.97 14.42
C THR A 8 -9.57 12.48 14.72
N ASP A 9 -8.54 11.81 15.21
CA ASP A 9 -8.57 10.68 16.17
C ASP A 9 -9.55 9.49 15.92
N LEU A 10 -9.57 8.95 14.70
CA LEU A 10 -9.86 7.53 14.41
C LEU A 10 -8.53 6.93 13.91
N GLN A 11 -7.58 6.75 14.83
CA GLN A 11 -6.14 6.87 14.56
C GLN A 11 -5.52 5.98 13.47
N HIS A 12 -6.21 4.95 12.98
CA HIS A 12 -5.63 3.97 12.07
C HIS A 12 -6.64 3.42 11.06
N GLU A 13 -7.48 4.25 10.43
CA GLU A 13 -8.30 3.80 9.29
C GLU A 13 -7.94 4.59 8.01
N LEU A 14 -7.67 3.88 6.91
CA LEU A 14 -7.51 4.49 5.58
C LEU A 14 -8.89 4.89 5.05
N ASP A 15 -9.03 6.16 4.68
CA ASP A 15 -10.19 6.61 3.91
C ASP A 15 -10.12 6.08 2.47
N ASP A 16 -11.23 6.16 1.73
CA ASP A 16 -11.27 5.76 0.32
C ASP A 16 -10.24 6.54 -0.53
N ASP A 17 -10.01 7.83 -0.25
CA ASP A 17 -9.01 8.64 -0.98
C ASP A 17 -7.58 8.10 -0.76
N ASP A 18 -7.26 7.71 0.47
CA ASP A 18 -5.96 7.09 0.81
C ASP A 18 -5.79 5.74 0.11
N LYS A 19 -6.83 4.90 0.11
CA LYS A 19 -6.80 3.59 -0.56
C LYS A 19 -6.60 3.73 -2.05
N VAL A 20 -7.28 4.70 -2.69
CA VAL A 20 -7.09 5.01 -4.11
C VAL A 20 -5.66 5.43 -4.37
N PHE A 21 -5.14 6.37 -3.56
CA PHE A 21 -3.77 6.86 -3.71
C PHE A 21 -2.71 5.75 -3.57
N ILE A 22 -2.78 4.96 -2.49
CA ILE A 22 -1.84 3.83 -2.28
C ILE A 22 -1.93 2.82 -3.44
N THR A 23 -3.14 2.56 -3.93
CA THR A 23 -3.38 1.65 -5.06
C THR A 23 -2.70 2.18 -6.34
N GLU A 24 -2.83 3.47 -6.64
CA GLU A 24 -2.18 4.08 -7.81
C GLU A 24 -0.66 3.93 -7.77
N ILE A 25 -0.03 4.25 -6.63
CA ILE A 25 1.43 4.12 -6.46
C ILE A 25 1.85 2.64 -6.56
N PHE A 26 1.07 1.72 -5.98
CA PHE A 26 1.34 0.29 -6.08
C PHE A 26 1.40 -0.19 -7.55
N PHE A 27 0.43 0.20 -8.37
CA PHE A 27 0.43 -0.18 -9.78
C PHE A 27 1.51 0.52 -10.60
N GLU A 28 1.84 1.77 -10.28
CA GLU A 28 2.85 2.55 -11.02
C GLU A 28 4.28 2.07 -10.75
N GLU A 29 4.62 1.83 -9.48
CA GLU A 29 5.99 1.60 -9.03
C GLU A 29 6.27 0.15 -8.63
N ILE A 30 5.36 -0.47 -7.88
CA ILE A 30 5.60 -1.76 -7.22
C ILE A 30 5.35 -2.94 -8.15
N VAL A 31 4.27 -2.90 -8.93
CA VAL A 31 3.91 -4.02 -9.83
C VAL A 31 5.03 -4.37 -10.81
N LYS A 32 5.79 -3.38 -11.28
CA LYS A 32 6.96 -3.61 -12.16
C LYS A 32 8.04 -4.44 -11.46
N LYS A 33 8.28 -4.22 -10.15
CA LYS A 33 9.23 -4.96 -9.33
C LYS A 33 8.72 -6.37 -9.04
N LEU A 34 7.46 -6.50 -8.64
CA LEU A 34 6.81 -7.80 -8.39
C LEU A 34 6.85 -8.72 -9.62
N LYS A 35 6.62 -8.18 -10.82
CA LYS A 35 6.75 -8.93 -12.08
C LYS A 35 8.16 -9.46 -12.33
N ARG A 36 9.20 -8.70 -12.00
CA ARG A 36 10.60 -9.14 -12.16
C ARG A 36 10.95 -10.30 -11.22
N MET A 37 10.30 -10.37 -10.07
CA MET A 37 10.52 -11.40 -9.05
C MET A 37 9.60 -12.64 -9.20
N ASP A 38 8.75 -12.71 -10.24
CA ASP A 38 7.71 -13.73 -10.41
C ASP A 38 6.78 -13.85 -9.17
N ALA A 39 6.51 -12.72 -8.50
CA ALA A 39 5.68 -12.72 -7.29
C ALA A 39 4.22 -13.09 -7.60
N ARG A 40 3.63 -13.97 -6.77
CA ARG A 40 2.26 -14.49 -6.98
C ARG A 40 1.26 -14.04 -5.93
N ILE A 41 1.69 -13.93 -4.68
CA ILE A 41 0.88 -13.46 -3.56
C ILE A 41 1.85 -12.95 -2.50
N GLY A 42 1.46 -11.94 -1.75
CA GLY A 42 2.28 -11.43 -0.66
C GLY A 42 1.63 -10.31 0.11
N THR A 43 2.35 -9.92 1.15
CA THR A 43 2.07 -8.73 1.97
C THR A 43 3.16 -7.71 1.67
N LEU A 44 2.78 -6.46 1.48
CA LEU A 44 3.72 -5.36 1.27
C LEU A 44 3.33 -4.16 2.11
N ASN A 45 4.30 -3.61 2.84
CA ASN A 45 4.13 -2.40 3.60
C ASN A 45 3.89 -1.19 2.69
N CYS A 46 3.02 -0.28 3.10
CA CYS A 46 2.62 0.91 2.34
C CYS A 46 3.60 2.09 2.48
N ASP A 47 4.79 1.92 3.08
CA ASP A 47 5.80 2.99 3.19
C ASP A 47 6.20 3.56 1.81
N PHE A 48 6.06 2.77 0.75
CA PHE A 48 6.26 3.21 -0.63
C PHE A 48 5.34 4.38 -1.05
N ALA A 49 4.18 4.54 -0.40
CA ALA A 49 3.24 5.64 -0.63
C ALA A 49 3.45 6.82 0.34
N GLY A 50 4.35 6.69 1.33
CA GLY A 50 4.70 7.73 2.30
C GLY A 50 4.73 7.23 3.76
N ASP A 51 5.48 7.93 4.61
CA ASP A 51 5.70 7.54 6.02
C ASP A 51 4.40 7.44 6.84
N GLN A 52 3.38 8.23 6.47
CA GLN A 52 2.05 8.19 7.09
C GLN A 52 1.33 6.84 6.92
N TYR A 53 1.74 6.03 5.94
CA TYR A 53 1.18 4.71 5.67
C TYR A 53 2.09 3.56 6.11
N LYS A 54 3.21 3.83 6.79
CA LYS A 54 4.21 2.80 7.14
C LYS A 54 3.72 1.70 8.10
N ASN A 55 2.60 1.91 8.77
CA ASN A 55 1.97 0.88 9.63
C ASN A 55 0.85 0.14 8.89
N TRP A 56 0.69 0.40 7.59
CA TRP A 56 -0.28 -0.28 6.75
C TRP A 56 0.41 -1.26 5.83
N ASN A 57 -0.26 -2.38 5.61
CA ASN A 57 0.12 -3.42 4.70
C ASN A 57 -0.98 -3.61 3.67
N ILE A 58 -0.60 -3.84 2.42
CA ILE A 58 -1.49 -4.40 1.42
C ILE A 58 -1.25 -5.89 1.28
N HIS A 59 -2.34 -6.64 1.24
CA HIS A 59 -2.32 -7.99 0.73
C HIS A 59 -2.56 -7.94 -0.77
N PHE A 60 -1.68 -8.54 -1.56
CA PHE A 60 -1.83 -8.58 -3.01
C PHE A 60 -1.76 -10.00 -3.54
N LYS A 61 -2.39 -10.23 -4.69
CA LYS A 61 -2.26 -11.47 -5.46
C LYS A 61 -2.13 -11.19 -6.94
N SER A 62 -1.40 -12.04 -7.66
CA SER A 62 -1.34 -12.04 -9.11
C SER A 62 -2.68 -12.55 -9.67
N ARG A 63 -3.24 -11.84 -10.64
CA ARG A 63 -4.44 -12.27 -11.39
C ARG A 63 -4.19 -12.08 -12.87
N GLY A 64 -4.04 -13.20 -13.59
CA GLY A 64 -3.68 -13.18 -15.00
C GLY A 64 -2.30 -12.53 -15.20
N SER A 65 -2.23 -11.46 -15.99
CA SER A 65 -1.01 -10.68 -16.24
C SER A 65 -0.82 -9.48 -15.30
N GLY A 66 -1.72 -9.30 -14.33
CA GLY A 66 -1.75 -8.19 -13.39
C GLY A 66 -1.72 -8.64 -11.93
N PHE A 67 -1.99 -7.68 -11.05
CA PHE A 67 -2.10 -7.87 -9.61
C PHE A 67 -3.41 -7.23 -9.13
N ASP A 68 -3.96 -7.75 -8.05
CA ASP A 68 -5.05 -7.13 -7.30
C ASP A 68 -4.60 -6.95 -5.86
N ILE A 69 -4.96 -5.82 -5.26
CA ILE A 69 -4.94 -5.63 -3.81
C ILE A 69 -6.22 -6.27 -3.28
N VAL A 70 -6.08 -7.20 -2.34
CA VAL A 70 -7.20 -7.95 -1.75
C VAL A 70 -7.64 -7.38 -0.41
N ASP A 71 -6.72 -6.74 0.32
CA ASP A 71 -6.97 -6.26 1.67
C ASP A 71 -5.95 -5.20 2.07
N PHE A 72 -6.37 -4.32 2.99
CA PHE A 72 -5.50 -3.36 3.67
C PHE A 72 -5.53 -3.69 5.16
N GLU A 73 -4.37 -4.02 5.71
CA GLU A 73 -4.21 -4.42 7.11
C GLU A 73 -3.38 -3.38 7.85
N TYR A 74 -3.86 -2.95 9.02
CA TYR A 74 -3.07 -2.14 9.93
C TYR A 74 -2.27 -3.04 10.87
N ASP A 75 -0.96 -2.84 10.93
CA ASP A 75 -0.04 -3.54 11.82
C ASP A 75 0.99 -2.54 12.37
N GLU A 76 0.93 -2.32 13.69
CA GLU A 76 1.78 -1.34 14.40
C GLU A 76 3.26 -1.75 14.45
N ASP A 77 3.55 -3.04 14.32
CA ASP A 77 4.88 -3.60 14.25
C ASP A 77 5.35 -3.77 12.80
N SER A 78 4.52 -3.36 11.83
CA SER A 78 4.87 -3.48 10.42
C SER A 78 6.08 -2.64 10.07
N PHE A 79 6.95 -3.22 9.25
CA PHE A 79 8.14 -2.55 8.76
C PHE A 79 8.25 -2.69 7.24
N GLY A 80 8.63 -1.59 6.60
CA GLY A 80 8.95 -1.57 5.18
C GLY A 80 10.17 -2.44 4.88
N PHE A 81 10.10 -3.19 3.79
CA PHE A 81 11.27 -3.82 3.20
C PHE A 81 11.36 -3.41 1.73
N SER A 82 12.55 -2.95 1.31
CA SER A 82 12.74 -2.55 -0.07
C SER A 82 12.80 -3.77 -0.97
N LEU A 83 11.95 -3.77 -1.99
CA LEU A 83 12.03 -4.69 -3.13
C LEU A 83 13.19 -4.24 -4.03
N GLU A 84 14.42 -4.46 -3.57
CA GLU A 84 15.63 -4.31 -4.38
C GLU A 84 15.81 -5.55 -5.28
N PRO A 85 16.33 -5.39 -6.51
CA PRO A 85 16.57 -6.48 -7.45
C PRO A 85 17.70 -7.43 -7.02
#